data_AF-A0A7X7BNA7-F1
#
_entry.id   AF-A0A7X7BNA7-F1
#
_cell.length_a   1.000
_cell.length_b   1.000
_cell.length_c   1.000
_cell.angle_alpha   90.00
_cell.angle_beta   90.00
_cell.angle_gamma   90.00
#
_symmetry.space_group_name_H-M   'P 1'
#
loop_
_entity.id
_entity.type
_entity.pdbx_description
1 polymer ?
#
loop_
_entity_poly.entity_id
_entity_poly.type
_entity_poly.pdbx_seq_one_letter_code
_entity_poly.pdbx_strand_id
1 'polypeptide(L)'
;MVAQTQISLEEIITMLLSRVESLSANDENSKTKSNIIYRALYKKGLITEEDIMNSVKDEYKMLKELGVIQTEPKDEMYNTITDGILQWIKGDVEGIKRSMAEYEKKLQEYAREEAAKKPRIEVAGANVLSQLDNMAGAKGKLIV
;
A
#
# COMPACT_ATOMS: atom_id res chain seq x y z
N MET A 1 -13.97 24.73 32.17
CA MET A 1 -13.53 23.33 32.30
C MET A 1 -13.60 22.71 30.92
N VAL A 2 -12.46 22.43 30.28
CA VAL A 2 -12.45 21.65 29.04
C VAL A 2 -12.49 20.20 29.49
N ALA A 3 -13.63 19.53 29.31
CA ALA A 3 -13.70 18.09 29.54
C ALA A 3 -12.70 17.43 28.59
N GLN A 4 -11.67 16.78 29.12
CA GLN A 4 -10.84 15.87 28.32
C GLN A 4 -11.77 14.75 27.84
N THR A 5 -12.15 14.80 26.58
CA THR A 5 -12.88 13.71 25.93
C THR A 5 -12.01 12.47 26.02
N GLN A 6 -12.43 11.51 26.85
CA GLN A 6 -11.74 10.24 27.02
C GLN A 6 -12.17 9.33 25.86
N ILE A 7 -11.41 9.35 24.77
CA ILE A 7 -11.70 8.54 23.58
C ILE A 7 -11.23 7.11 23.84
N SER A 8 -12.13 6.14 23.66
CA SER A 8 -11.80 4.71 23.76
C SER A 8 -10.98 4.21 22.56
N LEU A 9 -10.27 3.10 22.75
CA LEU A 9 -9.50 2.47 21.65
C LEU A 9 -10.41 2.07 20.48
N GLU A 10 -11.62 1.60 20.77
CA GLU A 10 -12.62 1.22 19.76
C GLU A 10 -13.05 2.43 18.93
N GLU A 11 -13.32 3.58 19.57
CA GLU A 11 -13.65 4.82 18.85
C GLU A 11 -12.49 5.30 17.97
N ILE A 12 -11.23 5.17 18.43
CA ILE A 12 -10.06 5.48 17.59
C ILE A 12 -10.01 4.54 16.37
N ILE A 13 -10.24 3.24 16.55
CA ILE A 13 -10.25 2.27 15.44
C ILE A 13 -11.37 2.61 14.46
N THR A 14 -12.59 2.89 14.93
CA THR A 14 -13.71 3.27 14.07
C THR A 14 -13.42 4.56 13.30
N MET A 15 -12.83 5.57 13.95
CA MET A 15 -12.41 6.81 13.29
C MET A 15 -11.35 6.56 12.21
N LEU A 16 -10.36 5.70 12.50
CA LEU A 16 -9.33 5.32 11.53
C LEU A 16 -9.92 4.56 10.33
N LEU A 17 -10.80 3.59 10.57
CA LEU A 17 -11.46 2.83 9.51
C LEU A 17 -12.28 3.75 8.60
N SER A 18 -13.10 4.63 9.18
CA SER A 18 -13.88 5.61 8.42
C SER A 18 -12.99 6.52 7.57
N ARG A 19 -11.83 6.94 8.10
CA ARG A 19 -10.87 7.75 7.34
C ARG A 19 -10.25 6.96 6.19
N VAL A 20 -9.88 5.70 6.42
CA VAL A 20 -9.33 4.82 5.38
C VAL A 20 -10.35 4.59 4.27
N GLU A 21 -11.60 4.27 4.61
CA GLU A 21 -12.68 4.11 3.63
C GLU A 21 -12.89 5.37 2.79
N SER A 22 -12.90 6.54 3.44
CA SER A 22 -13.02 7.83 2.74
C SER A 22 -11.85 8.09 1.78
N LEU A 23 -10.61 7.77 2.19
CA LEU A 23 -9.43 7.91 1.34
C LEU A 23 -9.50 6.96 0.13
N SER A 24 -9.88 5.70 0.35
CA SER A 24 -10.05 4.70 -0.71
C SER A 24 -11.11 5.13 -1.72
N ALA A 25 -12.29 5.58 -1.26
CA ALA A 25 -13.34 6.06 -2.15
C ALA A 25 -12.92 7.28 -2.97
N ASN A 26 -12.15 8.19 -2.37
CA ASN A 26 -11.64 9.36 -3.08
C ASN A 26 -10.60 8.97 -4.14
N ASP A 27 -9.72 8.02 -3.82
CA ASP A 27 -8.73 7.50 -4.75
C ASP A 27 -9.39 6.79 -5.95
N GLU A 28 -10.39 5.95 -5.72
CA GLU A 28 -11.16 5.31 -6.82
C GLU A 28 -11.87 6.34 -7.71
N ASN A 29 -12.48 7.37 -7.12
CA ASN A 29 -13.13 8.45 -7.86
C ASN A 29 -12.12 9.25 -8.69
N SER A 30 -10.94 9.53 -8.13
CA SER A 30 -9.84 10.21 -8.83
C SER A 30 -9.35 9.39 -10.03
N LYS A 31 -9.05 8.11 -9.81
CA LYS A 31 -8.67 7.15 -10.87
C LYS A 31 -9.72 7.10 -11.98
N THR A 32 -11.00 7.03 -11.62
CA THR A 32 -12.10 7.00 -12.59
C THR A 32 -12.12 8.24 -13.48
N LYS A 33 -12.03 9.43 -12.88
CA LYS A 33 -12.01 10.70 -13.62
C LYS A 33 -10.79 10.80 -14.53
N SER A 34 -9.61 10.49 -14.01
CA SER A 34 -8.36 10.46 -14.77
C SER A 34 -8.45 9.52 -15.96
N ASN A 35 -8.92 8.29 -15.76
CA ASN A 35 -9.08 7.31 -16.84
C ASN A 35 -10.02 7.81 -17.94
N ILE A 36 -11.13 8.46 -17.59
CA ILE A 36 -12.07 9.03 -18.57
C ILE A 36 -11.38 10.13 -19.40
N ILE A 37 -10.68 11.05 -18.74
CA ILE A 37 -10.00 12.17 -19.40
C ILE A 37 -8.89 11.64 -20.31
N TYR A 38 -7.99 10.81 -19.80
CA TYR A 38 -6.88 10.27 -20.58
C TYR A 38 -7.36 9.41 -21.75
N ARG A 39 -8.41 8.61 -21.57
CA ARG A 39 -9.03 7.88 -22.68
C ARG A 39 -9.60 8.81 -23.75
N ALA A 40 -10.22 9.92 -23.35
CA ALA A 40 -10.72 10.91 -24.30
C ALA A 40 -9.58 11.58 -25.08
N LEU A 41 -8.46 11.90 -24.42
CA LEU A 41 -7.27 12.47 -25.04
C LEU A 41 -6.60 11.48 -26.00
N TYR A 42 -6.45 10.23 -25.59
CA TYR A 42 -5.85 9.16 -26.40
C TYR A 42 -6.68 8.89 -27.66
N LYS A 43 -8.00 8.81 -27.55
CA LYS A 43 -8.91 8.64 -28.70
C LYS A 43 -8.84 9.79 -29.71
N LYS A 44 -8.46 10.98 -29.26
CA LYS A 44 -8.25 12.16 -30.12
C LYS A 44 -6.83 12.23 -30.70
N GLY A 45 -5.94 11.30 -30.35
CA GLY A 45 -4.53 11.31 -30.76
C GLY A 45 -3.71 12.43 -30.10
N LEU A 46 -4.21 13.02 -29.00
CA LEU A 46 -3.51 14.09 -28.28
C LEU A 46 -2.43 13.55 -27.32
N ILE A 47 -2.54 12.28 -26.95
CA ILE A 47 -1.51 11.53 -26.24
C ILE A 47 -1.30 10.21 -26.95
N THR A 48 -0.04 9.81 -27.08
CA THR A 48 0.39 8.58 -27.73
C THR A 48 1.04 7.64 -26.72
N GLU A 49 1.32 6.41 -27.16
CA GLU A 49 2.03 5.42 -26.34
C GLU A 49 3.47 5.87 -26.03
N GLU A 50 4.11 6.53 -26.99
CA GLU A 50 5.43 7.12 -26.83
C GLU A 50 5.42 8.27 -25.80
N ASP A 51 4.41 9.15 -25.85
CA ASP A 51 4.27 10.23 -24.87
C ASP A 51 4.15 9.69 -23.45
N ILE A 52 3.39 8.60 -23.26
CA ILE A 52 3.22 7.95 -21.96
C ILE A 52 4.54 7.32 -21.50
N MET A 53 5.22 6.56 -22.37
CA MET A 53 6.51 5.94 -22.07
C MET A 53 7.56 7.00 -21.65
N ASN A 54 7.67 8.08 -22.41
CA ASN A 54 8.61 9.15 -22.11
C ASN A 54 8.26 9.84 -20.79
N SER A 55 6.97 10.10 -20.54
CA SER A 55 6.50 10.66 -19.27
C SER A 55 6.82 9.77 -18.07
N VAL A 56 6.70 8.44 -18.21
CA VAL A 56 7.07 7.48 -17.17
C VAL A 56 8.57 7.55 -16.88
N LYS A 57 9.41 7.60 -17.91
CA LYS A 57 10.87 7.73 -17.74
C LYS A 57 11.25 9.04 -17.07
N ASP A 58 10.64 10.15 -17.50
CA ASP A 58 10.86 11.47 -16.93
C ASP A 58 10.48 11.53 -15.45
N GLU A 59 9.37 10.89 -15.06
CA GLU A 59 8.95 10.78 -13.66
C GLU A 59 10.01 10.07 -12.81
N TYR A 60 10.49 8.90 -13.22
CA TYR A 60 11.50 8.16 -12.44
C TYR A 60 12.86 8.86 -12.42
N LYS A 61 13.23 9.57 -13.49
CA LYS A 61 14.41 10.43 -13.50
C LYS A 61 14.26 11.57 -12.49
N MET A 62 13.11 12.25 -12.47
CA MET A 62 12.81 13.28 -11.47
C MET A 62 12.87 12.71 -10.05
N LEU A 63 12.28 11.54 -9.78
CA LEU A 63 12.34 10.90 -8.47
C LEU A 63 13.78 10.58 -8.02
N LYS A 64 14.66 10.21 -8.95
CA LYS A 64 16.08 10.01 -8.66
C LYS A 64 16.79 11.33 -8.37
N GLU A 65 16.52 12.37 -9.15
CA GLU A 65 17.08 13.70 -8.93
C GLU A 65 16.65 14.31 -7.59
N LEU A 66 15.42 14.02 -7.14
CA LEU A 66 14.90 14.37 -5.82
C LEU A 66 15.48 13.51 -4.67
N GLY A 67 16.24 12.46 -4.98
CA GLY A 67 16.80 11.53 -3.99
C GLY A 67 15.76 10.59 -3.35
N VAL A 68 14.55 10.50 -3.91
CA VAL A 68 13.51 9.57 -3.45
C VAL A 68 13.90 8.13 -3.75
N ILE A 69 14.57 7.91 -4.88
CA ILE A 69 15.14 6.63 -5.28
C ILE A 69 16.63 6.78 -5.58
N GLN A 70 17.40 5.72 -5.34
CA GLN A 70 18.86 5.76 -5.58
C GLN A 70 19.25 5.49 -7.03
N THR A 71 18.48 4.63 -7.71
CA THR A 71 18.76 4.19 -9.08
C THR A 71 17.49 4.18 -9.90
N GLU A 72 17.62 4.51 -11.18
CA GLU A 72 16.52 4.36 -12.13
C GLU A 72 16.16 2.88 -12.35
N PRO A 73 14.88 2.57 -12.59
CA PRO A 73 14.46 1.25 -13.01
C PRO A 73 15.11 0.80 -14.32
N LYS A 74 15.09 -0.51 -14.56
CA LYS A 74 15.43 -1.10 -15.86
C LYS A 74 14.31 -0.87 -16.88
N ASP A 75 14.64 -0.89 -18.17
CA ASP A 75 13.68 -0.68 -19.26
C ASP A 75 12.47 -1.62 -19.20
N GLU A 76 12.65 -2.87 -18.76
CA GLU A 76 11.54 -3.81 -18.57
C GLU A 76 10.48 -3.30 -17.59
N MET A 77 10.90 -2.58 -16.54
CA MET A 77 9.99 -1.98 -15.58
C MET A 77 9.23 -0.80 -16.21
N TYR A 78 9.91 0.03 -17.00
CA TYR A 78 9.25 1.13 -17.72
C TYR A 78 8.19 0.62 -18.69
N ASN A 79 8.48 -0.46 -19.42
CA ASN A 79 7.50 -1.15 -20.27
C ASN A 79 6.32 -1.67 -19.46
N THR A 80 6.59 -2.37 -18.35
CA THR A 80 5.53 -2.92 -17.49
C THR A 80 4.58 -1.84 -16.96
N ILE A 81 5.15 -0.71 -16.50
CA ILE A 81 4.36 0.42 -15.98
C ILE A 81 3.55 1.07 -17.10
N THR A 82 4.19 1.31 -18.25
CA THR A 82 3.56 1.92 -19.43
C THR A 82 2.41 1.06 -19.94
N ASP A 83 2.62 -0.26 -20.06
CA ASP A 83 1.62 -1.22 -20.49
C ASP A 83 0.42 -1.23 -19.54
N GLY A 84 0.67 -1.21 -18.22
CA GLY A 84 -0.38 -1.10 -17.22
C GLY A 84 -1.23 0.16 -17.41
N ILE A 85 -0.59 1.33 -17.58
CA ILE A 85 -1.29 2.60 -17.84
C ILE A 85 -2.11 2.50 -19.14
N LEU A 86 -1.51 1.97 -20.21
CA LEU A 86 -2.15 1.82 -21.51
C LEU A 86 -3.36 0.89 -21.47
N GLN A 87 -3.30 -0.22 -20.72
CA GLN A 87 -4.45 -1.12 -20.55
C GLN A 87 -5.67 -0.36 -19.99
N TRP A 88 -5.48 0.49 -18.98
CA TRP A 88 -6.56 1.31 -18.41
C TRP A 88 -7.05 2.40 -19.36
N ILE A 89 -6.13 3.10 -20.04
CA ILE A 89 -6.49 4.16 -21.00
C ILE A 89 -7.27 3.57 -22.17
N LYS A 90 -6.77 2.47 -22.78
CA LYS A 90 -7.42 1.76 -23.89
C LYS A 90 -8.70 1.05 -23.46
N GLY A 91 -8.84 0.74 -22.17
CA GLY A 91 -9.97 -0.03 -21.65
C GLY A 91 -9.89 -1.51 -22.01
N ASP A 92 -8.67 -2.07 -22.01
CA ASP A 92 -8.44 -3.51 -22.21
C ASP A 92 -8.84 -4.29 -20.94
N VAL A 93 -10.14 -4.58 -20.84
CA VAL A 93 -10.72 -5.30 -19.71
C VAL A 93 -10.08 -6.68 -19.52
N GLU A 94 -9.76 -7.38 -20.60
CA GLU A 94 -9.19 -8.73 -20.53
C GLU A 94 -7.72 -8.69 -20.09
N GLY A 95 -6.95 -7.71 -20.57
CA GLY A 95 -5.61 -7.42 -20.06
C GLY A 95 -5.61 -7.13 -18.56
N ILE A 96 -6.50 -6.23 -18.12
CA ILE A 96 -6.63 -5.87 -16.71
C ILE A 96 -6.97 -7.08 -15.84
N LYS A 97 -7.94 -7.92 -16.25
CA LYS A 97 -8.29 -9.15 -15.52
C LYS A 97 -7.10 -10.10 -15.39
N ARG A 98 -6.30 -10.27 -16.44
CA ARG A 98 -5.09 -11.12 -16.40
C ARG A 98 -4.08 -10.56 -15.42
N SER A 99 -3.79 -9.26 -15.49
CA SER A 99 -2.85 -8.60 -14.57
C SER A 99 -3.31 -8.69 -13.12
N MET A 100 -4.63 -8.57 -12.86
CA MET A 100 -5.20 -8.78 -11.52
C MET A 100 -5.01 -10.22 -11.02
N ALA A 101 -5.29 -11.22 -11.87
CA ALA A 101 -5.12 -12.62 -11.52
C ALA A 101 -3.65 -12.98 -11.24
N GLU A 102 -2.71 -12.45 -12.01
CA GLU A 102 -1.27 -12.63 -11.78
C GLU A 102 -0.82 -11.99 -10.46
N TYR A 103 -1.33 -10.79 -10.15
CA TYR A 103 -1.05 -10.12 -8.89
C TYR A 103 -1.60 -10.90 -7.69
N GLU A 104 -2.85 -11.38 -7.78
CA GLU A 104 -3.46 -12.21 -6.73
C GLU A 104 -2.66 -13.50 -6.52
N LYS A 105 -2.23 -14.15 -7.61
CA LYS A 105 -1.40 -15.36 -7.53
C LYS A 105 -0.09 -15.09 -6.80
N LYS A 106 0.59 -13.98 -7.12
CA LYS A 106 1.83 -13.58 -6.41
C LYS A 106 1.59 -13.31 -4.93
N LEU A 107 0.46 -12.68 -4.57
CA LEU A 107 0.10 -12.45 -3.17
C LEU A 107 -0.16 -13.78 -2.43
N GLN A 108 -0.87 -14.71 -3.06
CA GLN A 108 -1.12 -16.03 -2.49
C GLN A 108 0.18 -16.82 -2.31
N GLU A 109 1.09 -16.77 -3.28
CA GLU A 109 2.41 -17.39 -3.20
C GLU A 109 3.23 -16.78 -2.06
N TYR A 110 3.28 -15.45 -1.95
CA TYR A 110 3.94 -14.77 -0.84
C TYR A 110 3.33 -15.12 0.52
N ALA A 111 2.00 -15.15 0.64
CA ALA A 111 1.31 -15.56 1.87
C ALA A 111 1.62 -17.02 2.24
N ARG A 112 1.70 -17.92 1.25
CA ARG A 112 2.12 -19.31 1.46
C ARG A 112 3.59 -19.41 1.88
N GLU A 113 4.46 -18.62 1.28
CA GLU A 113 5.88 -18.55 1.66
C GLU A 113 6.07 -18.00 3.08
N GLU A 114 5.36 -16.94 3.45
CA GLU A 114 5.37 -16.37 4.81
C GLU A 114 4.75 -17.32 5.83
N ALA A 115 3.70 -18.07 5.47
CA ALA A 115 3.14 -19.11 6.32
C ALA A 115 4.07 -20.35 6.44
N ALA A 116 4.85 -20.66 5.40
CA ALA A 116 5.82 -21.75 5.38
C ALA A 116 7.13 -21.39 6.09
N LYS A 117 7.51 -20.10 6.12
CA LYS A 117 8.51 -19.59 7.05
C LYS A 117 7.92 -19.71 8.45
N LYS A 118 8.49 -20.60 9.28
CA LYS A 118 8.08 -20.79 10.69
C LYS A 118 7.81 -19.43 11.35
N PRO A 119 6.70 -19.27 12.09
CA PRO A 119 6.39 -18.01 12.76
C PRO A 119 7.55 -17.64 13.69
N ARG A 120 8.33 -16.61 13.34
CA ARG A 120 9.36 -16.00 14.17
C ARG A 120 8.85 -14.70 14.80
N ILE A 121 7.62 -14.74 15.29
CA ILE A 121 7.22 -13.83 16.35
C ILE A 121 6.87 -14.75 17.51
N GLU A 122 7.85 -14.94 18.40
CA GLU A 122 7.56 -15.34 19.77
C GLU A 122 6.82 -14.16 20.40
N VAL A 123 5.53 -14.00 20.03
CA VAL A 123 4.60 -13.22 20.83
C VAL A 123 4.50 -14.02 22.12
N ALA A 124 5.29 -13.59 23.09
CA ALA A 124 5.12 -13.96 24.48
C ALA A 124 3.61 -13.97 24.76
N GLY A 125 3.04 -15.15 24.99
CA GLY A 125 1.59 -15.29 25.19
C GLY A 125 1.14 -14.30 26.26
N ALA A 126 -0.09 -13.81 26.19
CA ALA A 126 -0.60 -12.71 27.04
C ALA A 126 -0.31 -12.85 28.55
N ASN A 127 0.01 -14.06 29.01
CA ASN A 127 0.44 -14.38 30.38
C ASN A 127 1.89 -13.99 30.72
N VAL A 128 2.75 -13.59 29.78
CA VAL A 128 4.16 -13.23 30.09
C VAL A 128 4.24 -11.88 30.79
N LEU A 129 3.37 -10.92 30.44
CA LEU A 129 3.21 -9.67 31.20
C LEU A 129 2.78 -9.98 32.65
N SER A 130 1.83 -10.90 32.83
CA SER A 130 1.37 -11.34 34.16
C SER A 130 2.46 -12.07 34.96
N GLN A 131 3.38 -12.77 34.29
CA GLN A 131 4.53 -13.43 34.96
C GLN A 131 5.62 -12.43 35.37
N LEU A 132 5.88 -11.42 34.53
CA LEU A 132 6.81 -10.33 34.85
C LEU A 132 6.32 -9.48 36.01
N ASP A 133 5.02 -9.18 36.07
CA ASP A 133 4.41 -8.39 37.15
C ASP A 133 4.48 -9.14 38.50
N ASN A 134 4.24 -10.46 38.49
CA ASN A 134 4.39 -11.32 39.66
C ASN A 134 5.86 -11.47 40.12
N MET A 135 6.83 -11.41 39.21
CA MET A 135 8.26 -11.42 39.55
C MET A 135 8.77 -10.07 40.05
N ALA A 136 8.23 -8.96 39.55
CA ALA A 136 8.58 -7.61 40.01
C ALA A 136 8.11 -7.33 41.45
N GLY A 137 7.01 -7.96 41.89
CA GLY A 137 6.48 -7.84 43.25
C GLY A 137 7.30 -8.53 44.36
N ALA A 138 8.29 -9.36 44.02
CA ALA A 138 9.04 -10.15 45.01
C ALA A 138 10.30 -9.45 45.59
N LYS A 139 10.70 -8.27 45.08
CA LYS A 139 11.83 -7.48 45.62
C LYS A 139 11.34 -6.28 46.45
N GLY A 140 10.66 -6.58 47.55
CA GLY A 140 10.13 -5.57 48.45
C GLY A 140 10.07 -6.01 49.91
N LYS A 141 11.16 -6.57 50.45
CA LYS A 141 11.37 -6.61 51.91
C LYS A 141 12.82 -6.33 52.24
N LEU A 142 13.08 -5.05 52.47
CA LEU A 142 14.18 -4.59 53.33
C LEU A 142 13.91 -5.15 54.73
N ILE A 143 14.79 -6.00 55.24
CA ILE A 143 14.88 -6.29 56.68
C ILE A 143 16.31 -5.93 57.09
N VAL A 144 16.35 -5.10 58.13
CA VAL A 144 17.51 -4.51 58.82
C VAL A 144 18.61 -5.53 59.10
#